data_AF-D9PG31-F1
#
_entry.id   AF-D9PG31-F1
#
_cell.length_a   1.000
_cell.length_b   1.000
_cell.length_c   1.000
_cell.angle_alpha   90.00
_cell.angle_beta   90.00
_cell.angle_gamma   90.00
#
_symmetry.space_group_name_H-M   'P 1'
#
loop_
_entity.id
_entity.type
_entity.pdbx_description
1 polymer ?
#
loop_
_entity_poly.entity_id
_entity_poly.type
_entity_poly.pdbx_seq_one_letter_code
_entity_poly.pdbx_strand_id
1 'polypeptide(L)' 'MDMIGIATICDMVPLKGENRVIAHFAKTVIGKSSRDGLISILSAGGINQQKLSCDDIAFTIGPRINAAGRLEHPDFAFYA' A
#
# COMPACT_ATOMS: atom_id res chain seq x y z
N MET A 1 -0.19 -0.82 -12.47
CA MET A 1 -1.29 -1.41 -11.69
C MET A 1 -1.02 -1.35 -10.19
N ASP A 2 0.19 -1.69 -9.72
CA ASP A 2 0.57 -1.66 -8.30
C ASP A 2 0.19 -0.37 -7.57
N MET A 3 0.61 0.79 -8.07
CA MET A 3 0.34 2.07 -7.39
C MET A 3 -1.16 2.42 -7.35
N ILE A 4 -1.90 2.17 -8.44
CA ILE A 4 -3.36 2.39 -8.48
C ILE A 4 -4.04 1.48 -7.47
N GLY A 5 -3.64 0.21 -7.45
CA GLY A 5 -4.14 -0.79 -6.53
C GLY A 5 -3.88 -0.47 -5.05
N ILE A 6 -2.65 -0.06 -4.74
CA ILE A 6 -2.27 0.40 -3.39
C ILE A 6 -3.12 1.61 -3.02
N ALA A 7 -3.24 2.62 -3.88
CA ALA A 7 -4.05 3.80 -3.62
C ALA A 7 -5.52 3.43 -3.35
N THR A 8 -6.15 2.63 -4.22
CA THR A 8 -7.54 2.19 -4.04
C THR A 8 -7.75 1.42 -2.74
N ILE A 9 -6.80 0.56 -2.35
CA ILE A 9 -6.90 -0.21 -1.10
C ILE A 9 -6.67 0.71 0.12
N CYS A 10 -5.70 1.62 0.04
CA CYS A 10 -5.34 2.53 1.13
C CYS A 10 -6.34 3.67 1.34
N ASP A 11 -7.12 4.05 0.33
CA ASP A 11 -8.21 5.02 0.45
C ASP A 11 -9.42 4.46 1.22
N MET A 12 -9.38 3.18 1.60
CA MET A 12 -10.43 2.51 2.39
C MET A 12 -11.82 2.63 1.76
N VAL A 13 -11.88 2.81 0.44
CA VAL A 13 -13.14 2.87 -0.31
C VAL A 13 -13.81 1.50 -0.35
N PRO A 14 -15.15 1.43 -0.48
CA PRO A 14 -15.83 0.14 -0.60
C PRO A 14 -15.30 -0.67 -1.78
N LEU A 15 -14.82 -1.89 -1.51
CA LEU A 15 -14.36 -2.85 -2.53
C LEU A 15 -15.56 -3.53 -3.21
N LYS A 16 -16.33 -2.74 -3.95
CA LYS A 16 -17.47 -3.16 -4.79
C LYS A 16 -17.20 -2.76 -6.24
N GLY A 17 -17.89 -3.39 -7.19
CA GLY A 17 -17.78 -3.07 -8.61
C GLY A 17 -16.32 -3.03 -9.10
N GLU A 18 -15.94 -1.91 -9.69
CA GLU A 18 -14.62 -1.63 -10.26
C GLU A 18 -13.51 -1.67 -9.19
N ASN A 19 -13.76 -1.13 -7.99
CA ASN A 19 -12.78 -1.14 -6.89
C ASN A 19 -12.43 -2.58 -6.47
N ARG A 20 -13.40 -3.50 -6.52
CA ARG A 20 -13.15 -4.92 -6.25
C ARG A 20 -12.23 -5.54 -7.30
N VAL A 21 -12.43 -5.21 -8.58
CA VAL A 21 -11.62 -5.71 -9.69
C VAL A 21 -10.19 -5.17 -9.59
N ILE A 22 -10.05 -3.87 -9.33
CA ILE A 22 -8.76 -3.19 -9.14
C ILE A 22 -7.99 -3.83 -7.97
N ALA A 23 -8.62 -3.98 -6.81
CA ALA A 23 -7.98 -4.57 -5.63
C ALA A 23 -7.56 -6.04 -5.85
N HIS A 24 -8.37 -6.81 -6.58
CA HIS A 24 -8.04 -8.20 -6.92
C HIS A 24 -6.76 -8.29 -7.76
N PHE A 25 -6.68 -7.53 -8.85
CA PHE A 25 -5.49 -7.53 -9.70
C PHE A 25 -4.28 -6.89 -9.00
N ALA A 26 -4.49 -5.82 -8.23
CA ALA A 26 -3.45 -5.18 -7.44
C ALA A 26 -2.72 -6.18 -6.55
N LYS A 27 -3.46 -6.97 -5.77
CA LYS A 27 -2.89 -8.01 -4.92
C LYS A 27 -2.02 -8.98 -5.72
N THR A 28 -2.48 -9.42 -6.90
CA THR A 28 -1.71 -10.33 -7.75
C THR A 28 -0.43 -9.71 -8.28
N VAL A 29 -0.46 -8.44 -8.72
CA VAL A 29 0.73 -7.79 -9.28
C VAL A 29 1.73 -7.43 -8.18
N ILE A 30 1.27 -6.91 -7.03
CA ILE A 30 2.13 -6.64 -5.87
C ILE A 30 2.76 -7.92 -5.34
N GLY A 31 1.99 -9.01 -5.27
CA GLY A 31 2.48 -10.34 -4.88
C GLY A 31 3.55 -10.93 -5.82
N LYS A 32 3.72 -10.37 -7.02
CA LYS A 32 4.74 -10.75 -8.01
C LYS A 32 5.76 -9.64 -8.28
N SER A 33 5.67 -8.53 -7.56
CA SER A 33 6.46 -7.34 -7.84
C SER A 33 7.92 -7.57 -7.48
N SER A 34 8.82 -7.21 -8.38
CA SER A 34 10.27 -7.23 -8.17
C SER A 34 10.82 -5.89 -7.69
N ARG A 35 9.96 -4.97 -7.23
CA ARG A 35 10.37 -3.64 -6.77
C ARG A 35 10.95 -3.76 -5.36
N ASP A 36 12.24 -3.51 -5.23
CA ASP A 36 12.96 -3.62 -3.95
C ASP A 36 12.30 -2.85 -2.81
N GLY A 37 11.75 -1.67 -3.08
CA GLY A 37 11.03 -0.89 -2.09
C GLY A 37 9.78 -1.59 -1.54
N LEU A 38 8.98 -2.23 -2.39
CA LEU A 38 7.80 -3.00 -1.96
C LEU A 38 8.21 -4.25 -1.20
N ILE A 39 9.23 -4.96 -1.69
CA ILE A 39 9.78 -6.15 -1.02
C ILE A 39 10.27 -5.78 0.38
N SER A 40 11.00 -4.68 0.50
CA SER A 40 11.55 -4.19 1.78
C SER A 40 10.45 -3.78 2.75
N ILE A 41 9.42 -3.07 2.28
CA ILE A 41 8.26 -2.67 3.09
C ILE A 41 7.52 -3.90 3.62
N LEU A 42 7.25 -4.88 2.76
CA LEU A 42 6.55 -6.12 3.13
C LEU A 42 7.40 -6.96 4.10
N SER A 43 8.70 -7.09 3.83
CA SER A 43 9.64 -7.79 4.71
C SER A 43 9.73 -7.13 6.09
N ALA A 44 9.79 -5.80 6.15
CA ALA A 44 9.80 -5.05 7.41
C ALA A 44 8.47 -5.16 8.18
N GLY A 45 7.38 -5.51 7.50
CA GLY A 45 6.08 -5.84 8.12
C GLY A 45 5.91 -7.32 8.47
N GLY A 46 6.90 -8.19 8.18
CA GLY A 46 6.77 -9.63 8.37
C GLY A 46 5.76 -10.29 7.41
N ILE A 47 5.42 -9.63 6.30
CA ILE A 47 4.40 -10.09 5.36
C ILE A 47 5.04 -10.97 4.28
N ASN A 48 4.51 -12.18 4.11
CA ASN A 48 4.88 -13.02 2.97
C ASN A 48 4.18 -12.51 1.71
N GLN A 49 4.96 -12.04 0.75
CA GLN A 49 4.49 -11.49 -0.53
C GLN A 49 3.56 -12.43 -1.32
N GLN A 50 3.76 -13.75 -1.22
CA GLN A 50 2.93 -14.75 -1.91
C GLN A 50 1.57 -14.97 -1.24
N LYS A 51 1.46 -14.60 0.05
CA LYS A 51 0.23 -14.72 0.85
C LYS A 51 -0.44 -13.38 1.14
N LEU A 52 -0.01 -12.32 0.44
CA LEU A 52 -0.47 -10.95 0.61
C LEU A 52 -2.00 -10.83 0.59
N SER A 53 -2.59 -10.16 1.57
CA SER A 53 -4.00 -9.78 1.61
C SER A 53 -4.19 -8.28 1.34
N CYS A 54 -5.43 -7.85 1.08
CA CYS A 54 -5.73 -6.42 0.97
C CYS A 54 -5.51 -5.70 2.30
N ASP A 55 -5.75 -6.35 3.43
CA ASP A 55 -5.50 -5.78 4.76
C ASP A 55 -4.01 -5.56 4.99
N ASP A 56 -3.15 -6.51 4.57
CA ASP A 56 -1.70 -6.33 4.64
C ASP A 56 -1.25 -5.10 3.84
N ILE A 57 -1.83 -4.89 2.66
CA ILE A 57 -1.56 -3.70 1.83
C ILE A 57 -2.02 -2.43 2.58
N ALA A 58 -3.25 -2.42 3.09
CA ALA A 58 -3.84 -1.27 3.77
C ALA A 58 -3.08 -0.88 5.05
N PHE A 59 -2.67 -1.86 5.87
CA PHE A 59 -2.08 -1.62 7.19
C PHE A 59 -0.55 -1.70 7.24
N THR A 60 0.10 -2.24 6.20
CA THR A 60 1.58 -2.28 6.12
C THR A 60 2.11 -1.21 5.17
N ILE A 61 1.63 -1.21 3.92
CA ILE A 61 2.15 -0.34 2.86
C ILE A 61 1.62 1.09 3.06
N GLY A 62 0.31 1.26 3.25
CA GLY A 62 -0.35 2.56 3.40
C GLY A 62 0.29 3.46 4.45
N PRO A 63 0.41 3.05 5.72
CA PRO A 63 1.00 3.86 6.78
C PRO A 63 2.44 4.28 6.49
N ARG A 64 3.25 3.40 5.87
CA ARG A 64 4.66 3.69 5.56
C ARG A 64 4.81 4.71 4.43
N ILE A 65 4.00 4.60 3.38
CA ILE A 65 3.96 5.60 2.30
C ILE A 65 3.49 6.95 2.85
N ASN A 66 2.42 6.96 3.65
CA ASN A 66 1.90 8.18 4.26
C ASN A 66 2.90 8.84 5.23
N ALA A 67 3.64 8.03 6.00
CA ALA A 67 4.70 8.53 6.86
C ALA A 67 5.85 9.15 6.06
N ALA A 68 6.28 8.50 4.97
CA ALA A 68 7.31 9.05 4.09
C ALA A 68 6.90 10.42 3.51
N GLY A 69 5.67 10.54 2.99
CA GLY A 69 5.17 11.82 2.47
C GLY A 69 5.03 12.92 3.54
N ARG A 70 4.72 12.56 4.80
CA ARG A 70 4.69 13.53 5.91
C ARG A 70 6.10 13.98 6.34
N LEU A 71 7.09 13.09 6.27
CA LEU A 71 8.49 13.40 6.58
C LEU A 71 9.17 14.22 5.48
N GLU A 72 8.70 14.15 4.24
CA GLU A 72 9.12 15.03 3.14
C GLU A 72 8.56 16.47 3.29
N HIS A 73 7.49 16.65 4.07
CA HIS A 73 6.89 17.95 4.39
C HIS A 73 6.74 18.18 5.92
N PRO A 74 7.84 18.13 6.69
CA PRO A 74 7.78 18.22 8.16
C PRO A 74 7.39 19.62 8.65
N ASP A 75 7.50 20.64 7.80
CA ASP A 75 7.34 22.06 8.14
C ASP A 75 5.91 22.45 8.56
N PHE A 76 4.89 21.66 8.24
CA PHE A 76 3.52 21.89 8.71
C PHE A 76 3.32 21.64 10.21
N ALA A 77 4.25 20.94 10.87
CA ALA A 77 4.15 20.66 12.30
C ALA A 77 4.51 21.87 13.20
N PHE A 78 5.15 22.90 12.64
CA PHE A 78 5.64 24.06 13.41
C PHE A 78 4.67 25.26 13.43
N TYR A 79 3.54 25.19 12.73
CA TYR A 79 2.54 26.27 12.66
C TYR A 79 1.19 25.93 13.33
N ALA A 80 1.16 24.89 14.19
CA ALA A 80 0.00 24.51 15.00
C ALA A 80 0.13 25.00 16.45
#